data_AF-A0A1B8NWQ5-F1
#
_entry.id   AF-A0A1B8NWQ5-F1
#
_cell.length_a   1.000
_cell.length_b   1.000
_cell.length_c   1.000
_cell.angle_alpha   90.00
_cell.angle_beta   90.00
_cell.angle_gamma   90.00
#
_symmetry.space_group_name_H-M   'P 1'
#
loop_
_entity.id
_entity.type
_entity.pdbx_description
1 polymer ?
#
loop_
_entity_poly.entity_id
_entity_poly.type
_entity_poly.pdbx_seq_one_letter_code
_entity_poly.pdbx_strand_id
1 'polypeptide(L)'
;MMAWMSIFGNSGIEMVANQGVVELGKEALNSPQTTIYTFLEQYPYIGVTASVVTLLGVVFFITSADSGALVLANFTSILSDVNHDAPIRLRIFWSVAIGLVTVALLMAGGLSALQSAVVITALPFSLVIFAIMAGMTRALKLENTKADARQHVSGAAPGGDWRERLDRALDTSNRAGAAATIEHAIRPALRQFAEELESRGQTATVTEETVEGEPLPYLTLQVGFDDAASFVYQVRAHRLRTPSFLPVDDDYYVRLDVYLTEGGADKDLNGYTRGQVIGDVLAEYERHLHFLALAGEGGNVQAMPGSVGEPPEEIAPA
;
A
#
# COMPACT_ATOMS: atom_id res chain seq x y z
N MET A 1 18.42 11.51 -15.65
CA MET A 1 19.64 11.99 -14.97
C MET A 1 20.87 11.11 -15.24
N MET A 2 20.78 9.78 -15.11
CA MET A 2 21.92 8.88 -15.38
C MET A 2 22.53 9.06 -16.77
N ALA A 3 21.72 9.12 -17.83
CA ALA A 3 22.21 9.34 -19.19
C ALA A 3 22.95 10.68 -19.35
N TRP A 4 22.44 11.76 -18.74
CA TRP A 4 23.08 13.08 -18.77
C TRP A 4 24.46 13.05 -18.13
N MET A 5 24.55 12.51 -16.90
CA MET A 5 25.83 12.41 -16.18
C MET A 5 26.81 11.45 -16.87
N SER A 6 26.32 10.36 -17.45
CA SER A 6 27.15 9.43 -18.21
C SER A 6 27.68 10.03 -19.49
N ILE A 7 26.95 10.93 -20.14
CA ILE A 7 27.40 11.58 -21.37
C ILE A 7 28.29 12.78 -21.02
N PHE A 8 27.75 13.81 -20.40
CA PHE A 8 28.48 15.06 -20.16
C PHE A 8 29.50 14.96 -19.03
N GLY A 9 29.15 14.27 -17.94
CA GLY A 9 30.04 14.09 -16.79
C GLY A 9 31.24 13.22 -17.13
N ASN A 10 31.02 12.04 -17.72
CA ASN A 10 32.11 11.15 -18.11
C ASN A 10 32.98 11.77 -19.21
N SER A 11 32.38 12.43 -20.21
CA SER A 11 33.16 13.14 -21.24
C SER A 11 33.99 14.28 -20.65
N GLY A 12 33.47 15.04 -19.68
CA GLY A 12 34.23 16.08 -18.99
C GLY A 12 35.42 15.51 -18.21
N ILE A 13 35.22 14.40 -17.49
CA ILE A 13 36.29 13.71 -16.76
C ILE A 13 37.34 13.18 -17.73
N GLU A 14 36.94 12.54 -18.83
CA GLU A 14 37.82 12.02 -19.88
C GLU A 14 38.71 13.13 -20.47
N MET A 15 38.14 14.30 -20.75
CA MET A 15 38.88 15.44 -21.29
C MET A 15 39.96 15.96 -20.34
N VAL A 16 39.65 16.04 -19.05
CA VAL A 16 40.61 16.53 -18.04
C VAL A 16 41.66 15.48 -17.72
N ALA A 17 41.26 14.21 -17.54
CA ALA A 17 42.13 13.14 -17.09
C ALA A 17 43.02 12.57 -18.21
N ASN A 18 42.47 12.38 -19.41
CA ASN A 18 43.15 11.66 -20.49
C ASN A 18 43.53 12.54 -21.67
N GLN A 19 42.80 13.63 -21.94
CA GLN A 19 43.07 14.53 -23.08
C GLN A 19 43.86 15.79 -22.70
N GLY A 20 44.16 15.98 -21.41
CA GLY A 20 45.02 17.06 -20.93
C GLY A 20 44.36 18.46 -20.94
N VAL A 21 43.03 18.55 -21.02
CA VAL A 21 42.29 19.82 -21.00
C VAL A 21 42.17 20.34 -19.56
N VAL A 22 43.29 20.70 -18.95
CA VAL A 22 43.38 21.12 -17.54
C VAL A 22 42.57 22.40 -17.27
N GLU A 23 42.39 23.25 -18.28
CA GLU A 23 41.61 24.48 -18.20
C GLU A 23 40.14 24.21 -17.87
N LEU A 24 39.54 23.18 -18.49
CA LEU A 24 38.16 22.76 -18.18
C LEU A 24 38.00 22.38 -16.71
N GLY A 25 38.97 21.64 -16.14
CA GLY A 25 38.97 21.25 -14.74
C GLY A 25 39.13 22.43 -13.78
N LYS A 26 39.95 23.43 -14.14
CA LYS A 26 40.10 24.66 -13.36
C LYS A 26 38.83 25.51 -13.40
N GLU A 27 38.21 25.64 -14.56
CA GLU A 27 36.97 26.39 -14.71
C GLU A 27 35.81 25.72 -13.97
N ALA A 28 35.73 24.39 -13.99
CA ALA A 28 34.74 23.61 -13.22
C ALA A 28 34.78 23.91 -11.70
N LEU A 29 35.96 24.22 -11.16
CA LEU A 29 36.14 24.52 -9.73
C LEU A 29 35.92 26.00 -9.42
N ASN A 30 36.44 26.91 -10.26
CA ASN A 30 36.47 28.33 -9.96
C ASN A 30 35.24 29.09 -10.48
N SER A 31 34.68 28.64 -11.62
CA SER A 31 33.57 29.29 -12.31
C SER A 31 32.60 28.25 -12.89
N PRO A 32 31.84 27.53 -12.05
CA PRO A 32 30.92 26.48 -12.52
C PRO A 32 29.92 26.94 -13.58
N GLN A 33 29.53 28.23 -13.54
CA GLN A 33 28.59 28.83 -14.49
C GLN A 33 29.10 28.87 -15.96
N THR A 34 30.41 28.93 -16.19
CA THR A 34 31.03 29.05 -17.52
C THR A 34 31.53 27.71 -18.05
N THR A 35 31.71 26.72 -17.18
CA THR A 35 32.31 25.39 -17.49
C THR A 35 31.63 24.68 -18.65
N ILE A 36 30.30 24.78 -18.79
CA ILE A 36 29.58 24.14 -19.89
C ILE A 36 29.99 24.72 -21.26
N TYR A 37 30.34 26.00 -21.31
CA TYR A 37 30.77 26.65 -22.56
C TYR A 37 32.21 26.27 -22.89
N THR A 38 33.11 26.24 -21.90
CA THR A 38 34.48 25.73 -22.06
C THR A 38 34.50 24.25 -22.47
N PHE A 39 33.53 23.46 -22.00
CA PHE A 39 33.34 22.08 -22.46
C PHE A 39 32.92 22.03 -23.93
N LEU A 40 31.98 22.88 -24.36
CA LEU A 40 31.52 22.95 -25.74
C LEU A 40 32.59 23.47 -26.71
N GLU A 41 33.56 24.26 -26.24
CA GLU A 41 34.73 24.68 -27.03
C GLU A 41 35.58 23.52 -27.54
N GLN A 42 35.53 22.38 -26.85
CA GLN A 42 36.25 21.16 -27.27
C GLN A 42 35.55 20.42 -28.42
N TYR A 43 34.35 20.86 -28.81
CA TYR A 43 33.56 20.24 -29.87
C TYR A 43 33.37 21.18 -31.08
N PRO A 44 33.25 20.62 -32.30
CA PRO A 44 32.98 21.42 -33.49
C PRO A 44 31.60 22.10 -33.40
N TYR A 45 31.45 23.21 -34.14
CA TYR A 45 30.19 23.99 -34.22
C TYR A 45 29.74 24.66 -32.91
N ILE A 46 30.68 25.10 -32.08
CA ILE A 46 30.40 25.80 -30.81
C ILE A 46 29.35 26.90 -30.93
N GLY A 47 29.37 27.73 -31.99
CA GLY A 47 28.42 28.83 -32.15
C GLY A 47 26.96 28.36 -32.16
N VAL A 48 26.69 27.19 -32.73
CA VAL A 48 25.34 26.60 -32.75
C VAL A 48 25.03 25.93 -31.42
N THR A 49 25.94 25.09 -30.91
CA THR A 49 25.70 24.30 -29.69
C THR A 49 25.59 25.17 -28.45
N ALA A 50 26.46 26.18 -28.30
CA ALA A 50 26.39 27.15 -27.20
C ALA A 50 25.08 27.95 -27.26
N SER A 51 24.66 28.41 -28.45
CA SER A 51 23.39 29.13 -28.62
C SER A 51 22.19 28.30 -28.21
N VAL A 52 22.16 27.01 -28.60
CA VAL A 52 21.10 26.08 -28.23
C VAL A 52 21.07 25.85 -26.71
N VAL A 53 22.24 25.66 -26.09
CA VAL A 53 22.34 25.47 -24.63
C VAL A 53 21.88 26.72 -23.87
N THR A 54 22.29 27.91 -24.30
CA THR A 54 21.82 29.16 -23.70
C THR A 54 20.30 29.31 -23.85
N LEU A 55 19.74 29.04 -25.02
CA LEU A 55 18.29 29.10 -25.25
C LEU A 55 17.54 28.10 -24.36
N LEU A 56 18.01 26.85 -24.28
CA LEU A 56 17.44 25.83 -23.40
C LEU A 56 17.49 26.28 -21.94
N GLY A 57 18.62 26.84 -21.48
CA GLY A 57 18.75 27.38 -20.13
C GLY A 57 17.72 28.46 -19.82
N VAL A 58 17.51 29.40 -20.75
CA VAL A 58 16.50 30.46 -20.61
C VAL A 58 15.09 29.89 -20.57
N VAL A 59 14.74 28.97 -21.47
CA VAL A 59 13.40 28.35 -21.50
C VAL A 59 13.13 27.55 -20.23
N PHE A 60 14.10 26.76 -19.76
CA PHE A 60 13.98 26.02 -18.50
C PHE A 60 13.84 26.95 -17.31
N PHE A 61 14.60 28.05 -17.27
CA PHE A 61 14.49 29.04 -16.22
C PHE A 61 13.10 29.70 -16.19
N ILE A 62 12.62 30.19 -17.33
CA ILE A 62 11.30 30.86 -17.42
C ILE A 62 10.19 29.89 -17.02
N THR A 63 10.18 28.68 -17.57
CA THR A 63 9.13 27.68 -17.30
C THR A 63 9.11 27.26 -15.83
N SER A 64 10.29 27.10 -15.23
CA SER A 64 10.42 26.73 -13.80
C SER A 64 10.01 27.87 -12.88
N ALA A 65 10.45 29.11 -13.17
CA ALA A 65 10.10 30.29 -12.39
C ALA A 65 8.59 30.57 -12.43
N ASP A 66 7.97 30.37 -13.59
CA ASP A 66 6.54 30.54 -13.78
C ASP A 66 5.71 29.52 -12.99
N SER A 67 6.11 28.24 -13.06
CA SER A 67 5.48 27.17 -12.27
C SER A 67 5.65 27.39 -10.77
N GLY A 68 6.84 27.85 -10.33
CA GLY A 68 7.12 28.16 -8.93
C GLY A 68 6.26 29.32 -8.40
N ALA A 69 6.12 30.40 -9.18
CA ALA A 69 5.28 31.53 -8.82
C ALA A 69 3.78 31.15 -8.72
N LEU A 70 3.32 30.24 -9.60
CA LEU A 70 1.95 29.70 -9.53
C LEU A 70 1.71 28.92 -8.24
N VAL A 71 2.62 28.01 -7.86
CA VAL A 71 2.51 27.24 -6.62
C VAL A 71 2.48 28.16 -5.39
N LEU A 72 3.33 29.19 -5.38
CA LEU A 72 3.40 30.14 -4.28
C LEU A 72 2.15 31.01 -4.18
N ALA A 73 1.57 31.41 -5.33
CA ALA A 73 0.29 32.09 -5.39
C ALA A 73 -0.85 31.19 -4.87
N ASN A 74 -0.85 29.91 -5.20
CA ASN A 74 -1.84 28.95 -4.67
C ASN A 74 -1.72 28.78 -3.14
N PHE A 75 -0.51 28.74 -2.59
CA PHE A 75 -0.32 28.67 -1.13
C PHE A 75 -0.68 29.94 -0.36
N THR A 76 -0.78 31.07 -1.04
CA THR A 76 -1.00 32.39 -0.41
C THR A 76 -2.36 32.99 -0.75
N SER A 77 -3.24 32.21 -1.36
CA SER A 77 -4.62 32.59 -1.64
C SER A 77 -5.60 31.54 -1.13
N ILE A 78 -6.82 31.99 -0.82
CA ILE A 78 -7.94 31.09 -0.57
C ILE A 78 -8.53 30.78 -1.94
N LEU A 79 -8.30 29.57 -2.42
CA LEU A 79 -8.90 29.10 -3.66
C LEU A 79 -10.41 28.92 -3.46
N SER A 80 -11.20 29.52 -4.34
CA SER A 80 -12.66 29.32 -4.36
C SER A 80 -13.06 27.93 -4.85
N ASP A 81 -12.20 27.29 -5.64
CA ASP A 81 -12.36 25.95 -6.20
C ASP A 81 -10.97 25.31 -6.35
N VAL A 82 -10.86 24.03 -6.01
CA VAL A 82 -9.62 23.24 -6.06
C VAL A 82 -9.08 23.13 -7.49
N ASN A 83 -9.94 23.27 -8.50
CA ASN A 83 -9.54 23.23 -9.92
C ASN A 83 -9.15 24.58 -10.51
N HIS A 84 -9.20 25.67 -9.72
CA HIS A 84 -8.92 27.01 -10.22
C HIS A 84 -7.57 27.51 -9.72
N ASP A 85 -6.77 28.05 -10.64
CA ASP A 85 -5.50 28.70 -10.33
C ASP A 85 -5.69 30.01 -9.55
N ALA A 86 -4.72 30.34 -8.71
CA ALA A 86 -4.66 31.61 -8.00
C ALA A 86 -4.72 32.83 -8.95
N PRO A 87 -5.23 33.98 -8.47
CA PRO A 87 -5.35 35.18 -9.28
C PRO A 87 -4.01 35.60 -9.93
N ILE A 88 -4.06 35.96 -11.21
CA ILE A 88 -2.89 36.37 -12.02
C ILE A 88 -2.06 37.45 -11.32
N ARG A 89 -2.71 38.39 -10.60
CA ARG A 89 -2.03 39.46 -9.87
C ARG A 89 -1.05 38.92 -8.81
N LEU A 90 -1.44 37.84 -8.13
CA LEU A 90 -0.63 37.22 -7.08
C LEU A 90 0.54 36.42 -7.69
N ARG A 91 0.32 35.77 -8.83
CA ARG A 91 1.39 35.13 -9.61
C ARG A 91 2.43 36.16 -10.06
N ILE A 92 2.01 37.30 -10.63
CA ILE A 92 2.93 38.37 -11.03
C ILE A 92 3.72 38.89 -9.83
N PHE A 93 3.05 39.12 -8.69
CA PHE A 93 3.71 39.55 -7.45
C PHE A 93 4.82 38.57 -7.04
N TRP A 94 4.53 37.26 -7.01
CA TRP A 94 5.51 36.25 -6.63
C TRP A 94 6.62 36.06 -7.66
N SER A 95 6.33 36.15 -8.96
CA SER A 95 7.36 36.15 -10.00
C SER A 95 8.36 37.30 -9.81
N VAL A 96 7.86 38.51 -9.54
CA VAL A 96 8.71 39.68 -9.28
C VAL A 96 9.50 39.51 -7.97
N ALA A 97 8.86 39.02 -6.91
CA ALA A 97 9.52 38.80 -5.62
C ALA A 97 10.67 37.77 -5.72
N ILE A 98 10.45 36.63 -6.38
CA ILE A 98 11.48 35.62 -6.63
C ILE A 98 12.63 36.21 -7.46
N GLY A 99 12.31 37.01 -8.48
CA GLY A 99 13.33 37.70 -9.28
C GLY A 99 14.17 38.67 -8.47
N LEU A 100 13.53 39.50 -7.63
CA LEU A 100 14.21 40.45 -6.74
C LEU A 100 15.12 39.75 -5.73
N VAL A 101 14.64 38.69 -5.09
CA VAL A 101 15.46 37.88 -4.16
C VAL A 101 16.64 37.25 -4.90
N THR A 102 16.42 36.73 -6.10
CA THR A 102 17.47 36.14 -6.93
C THR A 102 18.56 37.17 -7.24
N VAL A 103 18.20 38.36 -7.72
CA VAL A 103 19.14 39.46 -8.00
C VAL A 103 19.88 39.87 -6.73
N ALA A 104 19.17 40.02 -5.61
CA ALA A 104 19.79 40.39 -4.33
C ALA A 104 20.84 39.38 -3.87
N LEU A 105 20.55 38.07 -3.95
CA LEU A 105 21.48 37.01 -3.59
C LEU A 105 22.69 36.95 -4.53
N LEU A 106 22.47 37.12 -5.84
CA LEU A 106 23.55 37.18 -6.81
C LEU A 106 24.48 38.37 -6.55
N MET A 107 23.94 39.53 -6.17
CA MET A 107 24.73 40.72 -5.80
C MET A 107 25.46 40.55 -4.46
N ALA A 108 24.88 39.84 -3.49
CA ALA A 108 25.46 39.68 -2.16
C ALA A 108 26.66 38.73 -2.13
N GLY A 109 26.61 37.63 -2.87
CA GLY A 109 27.69 36.64 -2.88
C GLY A 109 27.61 35.61 -4.01
N GLY A 110 26.89 35.94 -5.08
CA GLY A 110 26.81 35.10 -6.28
C GLY A 110 26.24 33.71 -6.03
N LEU A 111 26.82 32.72 -6.72
CA LEU A 111 26.40 31.32 -6.66
C LEU A 111 26.55 30.71 -5.26
N SER A 112 27.62 31.06 -4.54
CA SER A 112 27.87 30.52 -3.19
C SER A 112 26.83 30.98 -2.17
N ALA A 113 26.41 32.25 -2.25
CA ALA A 113 25.31 32.77 -1.42
C ALA A 113 23.99 32.05 -1.74
N LEU A 114 23.71 31.81 -3.01
CA LEU A 114 22.49 31.09 -3.44
C LEU A 114 22.49 29.64 -2.95
N GLN A 115 23.60 28.91 -3.07
CA GLN A 115 23.74 27.55 -2.54
C GLN A 115 23.55 27.51 -1.03
N SER A 116 24.17 28.43 -0.30
CA SER A 116 24.05 28.51 1.17
C SER A 116 22.62 28.79 1.60
N ALA A 117 21.94 29.74 0.94
CA ALA A 117 20.54 30.05 1.21
C ALA A 117 19.62 28.84 0.97
N VAL A 118 19.84 28.08 -0.12
CA VAL A 118 19.10 26.85 -0.39
C VAL A 118 19.32 25.80 0.70
N VAL A 119 20.55 25.58 1.14
CA VAL A 119 20.84 24.59 2.21
C VAL A 119 20.18 25.00 3.53
N ILE A 120 20.31 26.27 3.93
CA ILE A 120 19.74 26.79 5.18
C ILE A 120 18.22 26.71 5.18
N THR A 121 17.56 26.96 4.04
CA THR A 121 16.10 26.88 3.92
C THR A 121 15.58 25.45 3.74
N ALA A 122 16.33 24.57 3.06
CA ALA A 122 15.94 23.18 2.85
C ALA A 122 15.99 22.35 4.15
N LEU A 123 16.94 22.63 5.03
CA LEU A 123 17.10 21.88 6.29
C LEU A 123 15.84 21.91 7.18
N PRO A 124 15.25 23.06 7.57
CA PRO A 124 14.02 23.08 8.35
C PRO A 124 12.83 22.52 7.55
N PHE A 125 12.79 22.72 6.23
CA PHE A 125 11.72 22.18 5.39
C PHE A 125 11.76 20.65 5.32
N SER A 126 12.94 20.02 5.45
CA SER A 126 13.06 18.56 5.50
C SER A 126 12.27 17.94 6.65
N LEU A 127 12.21 18.61 7.81
CA LEU A 127 11.39 18.16 8.96
C LEU A 127 9.91 18.16 8.61
N VAL A 128 9.45 19.15 7.83
CA VAL A 128 8.07 19.23 7.36
C VAL A 128 7.77 18.05 6.41
N ILE A 129 8.71 17.69 5.53
CA ILE A 129 8.56 16.54 4.65
C ILE A 129 8.44 15.24 5.46
N PHE A 130 9.22 15.06 6.53
CA PHE A 130 9.07 13.91 7.44
C PHE A 130 7.68 13.87 8.10
N ALA A 131 7.15 15.02 8.53
CA ALA A 131 5.81 15.10 9.07
C ALA A 131 4.74 14.74 8.02
N ILE A 132 4.90 15.20 6.77
CA ILE A 132 4.01 14.85 5.65
C ILE A 132 4.05 13.34 5.36
N MET A 133 5.23 12.72 5.34
CA MET A 133 5.37 11.27 5.15
C MET A 133 4.66 10.48 6.27
N ALA A 134 4.82 10.90 7.52
CA ALA A 134 4.11 10.30 8.65
C ALA A 134 2.58 10.50 8.56
N GLY A 135 2.13 11.67 8.10
CA GLY A 135 0.71 11.95 7.85
C GLY A 135 0.13 11.09 6.73
N MET A 136 0.84 10.98 5.61
CA MET A 136 0.43 10.18 4.45
C MET A 136 0.33 8.69 4.80
N THR A 137 1.30 8.14 5.52
CA THR A 137 1.24 6.73 5.95
C THR A 137 0.07 6.46 6.88
N ARG A 138 -0.28 7.39 7.78
CA ARG A 138 -1.48 7.28 8.61
C ARG A 138 -2.77 7.37 7.80
N ALA A 139 -2.83 8.29 6.84
CA ALA A 139 -3.99 8.45 5.96
C ALA A 139 -4.24 7.19 5.13
N LEU A 140 -3.19 6.63 4.51
CA LEU A 140 -3.28 5.40 3.73
C LEU A 140 -3.71 4.20 4.58
N LYS A 141 -3.20 4.06 5.81
CA LYS A 141 -3.65 3.01 6.73
C LYS A 141 -5.13 3.14 7.06
N LEU A 142 -5.60 4.36 7.33
CA LEU A 142 -7.01 4.63 7.61
C LEU A 142 -7.90 4.34 6.40
N GLU A 143 -7.45 4.68 5.19
CA GLU A 143 -8.15 4.36 3.95
C GLU A 143 -8.21 2.85 3.70
N ASN A 144 -7.13 2.12 3.97
CA ASN A 144 -7.15 0.66 3.85
C ASN A 144 -8.18 0.03 4.80
N THR A 145 -8.17 0.42 6.09
CA THR A 145 -9.17 -0.07 7.05
C THR A 145 -10.60 0.25 6.63
N LYS A 146 -10.84 1.43 6.03
CA LYS A 146 -12.16 1.79 5.48
C LYS A 146 -12.52 0.99 4.23
N ALA A 147 -11.55 0.70 3.37
CA ALA A 147 -11.74 -0.11 2.16
C ALA A 147 -12.05 -1.56 2.54
N ASP A 148 -11.30 -2.13 3.48
CA ASP A 148 -11.52 -3.46 4.03
C ASP A 148 -12.94 -3.53 4.63
N ALA A 149 -13.34 -2.58 5.48
CA ALA A 149 -14.68 -2.55 6.05
C ALA A 149 -15.81 -2.50 4.98
N ARG A 150 -15.59 -1.79 3.86
CA ARG A 150 -16.58 -1.73 2.75
C ARG A 150 -16.70 -3.06 2.01
N GLN A 151 -15.59 -3.78 1.81
CA GLN A 151 -15.61 -5.08 1.16
C GLN A 151 -16.33 -6.12 2.03
N HIS A 152 -16.10 -6.12 3.33
CA HIS A 152 -16.70 -7.11 4.25
C HIS A 152 -18.22 -6.93 4.45
N VAL A 153 -18.75 -5.71 4.34
CA VAL A 153 -20.21 -5.47 4.41
C VAL A 153 -20.94 -5.85 3.12
N SER A 154 -20.20 -6.06 2.01
CA SER A 154 -20.79 -6.32 0.69
C SER A 154 -21.19 -7.78 0.45
N GLY A 155 -20.95 -8.69 1.39
CA GLY A 155 -21.39 -10.10 1.37
C GLY A 155 -22.85 -10.33 1.80
N ALA A 156 -23.71 -9.31 1.77
CA ALA A 156 -25.11 -9.46 2.12
C ALA A 156 -25.84 -10.27 1.03
N ALA A 157 -26.00 -11.57 1.27
CA ALA A 157 -26.88 -12.43 0.51
C ALA A 157 -28.23 -11.72 0.25
N PRO A 158 -28.72 -11.67 -0.99
CA PRO A 158 -30.01 -11.05 -1.29
C PRO A 158 -31.12 -11.90 -0.67
N GLY A 159 -31.75 -11.43 0.42
CA GLY A 159 -32.94 -12.12 0.96
C GLY A 159 -33.38 -11.90 2.42
N GLY A 160 -32.72 -11.08 3.25
CA GLY A 160 -33.14 -10.86 4.65
C GLY A 160 -33.86 -9.52 4.89
N ASP A 161 -34.78 -9.48 5.87
CA ASP A 161 -35.36 -8.21 6.37
C ASP A 161 -34.22 -7.34 6.96
N TRP A 162 -34.23 -6.04 6.66
CA TRP A 162 -33.20 -5.11 7.11
C TRP A 162 -33.16 -5.01 8.65
N ARG A 163 -34.27 -5.31 9.32
CA ARG A 163 -34.37 -5.40 10.78
C ARG A 163 -33.54 -6.54 11.35
N GLU A 164 -33.64 -7.74 10.78
CA GLU A 164 -32.79 -8.88 11.18
C GLU A 164 -31.31 -8.60 10.93
N ARG A 165 -30.99 -7.85 9.87
CA ARG A 165 -29.62 -7.41 9.58
C ARG A 165 -29.12 -6.37 10.57
N LEU A 166 -29.98 -5.44 10.97
CA LEU A 166 -29.64 -4.42 11.96
C LEU A 166 -29.48 -5.04 13.35
N ASP A 167 -30.39 -5.94 13.73
CA ASP A 167 -30.29 -6.71 14.96
C ASP A 167 -29.00 -7.52 14.97
N ARG A 168 -28.59 -8.16 13.86
CA ARG A 168 -27.27 -8.83 13.78
C ARG A 168 -26.08 -7.88 13.88
N ALA A 169 -26.15 -6.70 13.28
CA ALA A 169 -25.07 -5.72 13.33
C ALA A 169 -24.92 -5.10 14.74
N LEU A 170 -26.01 -5.09 15.52
CA LEU A 170 -26.05 -4.59 16.89
C LEU A 170 -25.88 -5.70 17.93
N ASP A 171 -26.21 -6.95 17.58
CA ASP A 171 -25.98 -8.16 18.36
C ASP A 171 -24.53 -8.60 18.18
N THR A 172 -23.64 -7.83 18.81
CA THR A 172 -22.25 -8.21 18.95
C THR A 172 -22.21 -9.45 19.83
N SER A 173 -22.03 -10.60 19.19
CA SER A 173 -22.29 -11.88 19.83
C SER A 173 -21.53 -12.00 21.15
N ASN A 174 -22.30 -12.07 22.24
CA ASN A 174 -21.79 -12.55 23.50
C ASN A 174 -21.33 -14.01 23.32
N ARG A 175 -20.62 -14.57 24.32
CA ARG A 175 -20.15 -15.96 24.26
C ARG A 175 -21.27 -16.96 23.90
N ALA A 176 -22.50 -16.73 24.35
CA ALA A 176 -23.63 -17.61 24.08
C ALA A 176 -24.14 -17.51 22.62
N GLY A 177 -24.13 -16.31 22.03
CA GLY A 177 -24.51 -16.10 20.61
C GLY A 177 -23.49 -16.71 19.66
N ALA A 178 -22.19 -16.56 19.95
CA ALA A 178 -21.12 -17.21 19.18
C ALA A 178 -21.22 -18.74 19.28
N ALA A 179 -21.49 -19.28 20.49
CA ALA A 179 -21.73 -20.71 20.68
C ALA A 179 -22.96 -21.21 19.90
N ALA A 180 -24.07 -20.46 19.92
CA ALA A 180 -25.27 -20.80 19.18
C ALA A 180 -25.05 -20.78 17.66
N THR A 181 -24.26 -19.82 17.16
CA THR A 181 -23.88 -19.73 15.74
C THR A 181 -23.05 -20.95 15.33
N ILE A 182 -22.07 -21.34 16.17
CA ILE A 182 -21.29 -22.56 15.96
C ILE A 182 -22.21 -23.80 15.87
N GLU A 183 -23.12 -23.94 16.84
CA GLU A 183 -23.94 -25.15 16.98
C GLU A 183 -25.02 -25.28 15.90
N HIS A 184 -25.71 -24.18 15.58
CA HIS A 184 -26.89 -24.20 14.71
C HIS A 184 -26.64 -23.77 13.27
N ALA A 185 -25.54 -23.08 12.99
CA ALA A 185 -25.20 -22.62 11.63
C ALA A 185 -23.92 -23.26 11.10
N ILE A 186 -22.79 -23.08 11.78
CA ILE A 186 -21.46 -23.43 11.22
C ILE A 186 -21.25 -24.96 11.21
N ARG A 187 -21.42 -25.64 12.35
CA ARG A 187 -21.27 -27.10 12.45
C ARG A 187 -22.16 -27.85 11.44
N PRO A 188 -23.47 -27.58 11.33
CA PRO A 188 -24.31 -28.28 10.35
C PRO A 188 -24.02 -27.85 8.90
N ALA A 189 -23.56 -26.62 8.66
CA ALA A 189 -23.14 -26.18 7.32
C ALA A 189 -21.91 -26.94 6.83
N LEU A 190 -20.84 -27.00 7.65
CA LEU A 190 -19.61 -27.69 7.28
C LEU A 190 -19.81 -29.19 7.08
N ARG A 191 -20.60 -29.84 7.95
CA ARG A 191 -20.95 -31.25 7.80
C ARG A 191 -21.74 -31.52 6.52
N GLN A 192 -22.76 -30.71 6.23
CA GLN A 192 -23.51 -30.85 4.98
C GLN A 192 -22.63 -30.66 3.75
N PHE A 193 -21.73 -29.68 3.78
CA PHE A 193 -20.81 -29.43 2.67
C PHE A 193 -19.84 -30.59 2.47
N ALA A 194 -19.29 -31.15 3.56
CA ALA A 194 -18.43 -32.33 3.50
C ALA A 194 -19.17 -33.56 2.96
N GLU A 195 -20.38 -33.85 3.45
CA GLU A 195 -21.22 -34.95 2.97
C GLU A 195 -21.50 -34.85 1.46
N GLU A 196 -21.78 -33.63 0.97
CA GLU A 196 -22.00 -33.38 -0.46
C GLU A 196 -20.72 -33.63 -1.29
N LEU A 197 -19.54 -33.23 -0.79
CA LEU A 197 -18.26 -33.51 -1.44
C LEU A 197 -17.92 -35.01 -1.45
N GLU A 198 -18.16 -35.72 -0.35
CA GLU A 198 -17.97 -37.16 -0.24
C GLU A 198 -18.89 -37.91 -1.22
N SER A 199 -20.14 -37.48 -1.35
CA SER A 199 -21.08 -38.06 -2.33
C SER A 199 -20.61 -37.93 -3.79
N ARG A 200 -19.73 -36.96 -4.06
CA ARG A 200 -19.14 -36.68 -5.37
C ARG A 200 -17.73 -37.27 -5.52
N GLY A 201 -17.27 -38.05 -4.54
CA GLY A 201 -15.99 -38.76 -4.59
C GLY A 201 -14.78 -37.95 -4.13
N GLN A 202 -14.96 -36.83 -3.43
CA GLN A 202 -13.85 -36.12 -2.76
C GLN A 202 -13.78 -36.44 -1.28
N THR A 203 -12.56 -36.61 -0.76
CA THR A 203 -12.32 -36.87 0.67
C THR A 203 -12.42 -35.55 1.44
N ALA A 204 -13.49 -35.38 2.22
CA ALA A 204 -13.72 -34.20 3.04
C ALA A 204 -13.94 -34.59 4.51
N THR A 205 -13.16 -34.04 5.44
CA THR A 205 -13.27 -34.31 6.87
C THR A 205 -13.61 -33.03 7.63
N VAL A 206 -14.48 -33.15 8.63
CA VAL A 206 -14.78 -32.07 9.57
C VAL A 206 -14.28 -32.47 10.95
N THR A 207 -13.28 -31.77 11.46
CA THR A 207 -12.72 -31.98 12.79
C THR A 207 -13.10 -30.86 13.73
N GLU A 208 -13.19 -31.19 15.01
CA GLU A 208 -13.49 -30.25 16.08
C GLU A 208 -12.42 -30.40 17.16
N GLU A 209 -11.70 -29.33 17.43
CA GLU A 209 -10.61 -29.31 18.40
C GLU A 209 -10.95 -28.35 19.53
N THR A 210 -10.87 -28.81 20.78
CA THR A 210 -11.04 -27.96 21.96
C THR A 210 -9.67 -27.56 22.48
N VAL A 211 -9.32 -26.28 22.32
CA VAL A 211 -8.01 -25.75 22.73
C VAL A 211 -8.09 -25.16 24.14
N GLU A 212 -7.10 -25.47 24.98
CA GLU A 212 -7.02 -24.99 26.35
C GLU A 212 -6.82 -23.46 26.39
N GLY A 213 -7.75 -22.74 27.01
CA GLY A 213 -7.72 -21.27 27.13
C GLY A 213 -8.69 -20.52 26.21
N GLU A 214 -9.25 -21.19 25.19
CA GLU A 214 -10.23 -20.60 24.27
C GLU A 214 -11.68 -20.89 24.72
N PRO A 215 -12.63 -19.97 24.45
CA PRO A 215 -13.99 -20.09 24.99
C PRO A 215 -14.86 -21.12 24.26
N LEU A 216 -14.50 -21.46 23.01
CA LEU A 216 -15.26 -22.26 22.05
C LEU A 216 -14.32 -23.14 21.20
N PRO A 217 -14.79 -24.29 20.68
CA PRO A 217 -13.98 -25.19 19.89
C PRO A 217 -13.66 -24.62 18.50
N TYR A 218 -12.53 -25.06 17.93
CA TYR A 218 -12.17 -24.79 16.55
C TYR A 218 -12.81 -25.84 15.65
N LEU A 219 -13.48 -25.37 14.60
CA LEU A 219 -14.09 -26.23 13.59
C LEU A 219 -13.26 -26.15 12.31
N THR A 220 -12.77 -27.29 11.83
CA THR A 220 -11.94 -27.36 10.63
C THR A 220 -12.60 -28.27 9.61
N LEU A 221 -12.86 -27.74 8.42
CA LEU A 221 -13.17 -28.52 7.23
C LEU A 221 -11.89 -28.67 6.41
N GLN A 222 -11.49 -29.90 6.13
CA GLN A 222 -10.35 -30.22 5.29
C GLN A 222 -10.80 -31.06 4.11
N VAL A 223 -10.42 -30.65 2.89
CA VAL A 223 -10.71 -31.39 1.65
C VAL A 223 -9.38 -31.77 1.02
N GLY A 224 -9.15 -33.07 0.91
CA GLY A 224 -7.92 -33.65 0.36
C GLY A 224 -7.96 -33.75 -1.17
N PHE A 225 -6.80 -33.53 -1.79
CA PHE A 225 -6.57 -33.78 -3.21
C PHE A 225 -5.36 -34.70 -3.36
N ASP A 226 -5.39 -35.64 -4.31
CA ASP A 226 -4.34 -36.67 -4.43
C ASP A 226 -2.96 -36.08 -4.81
N ASP A 227 -2.93 -35.13 -5.74
CA ASP A 227 -1.69 -34.52 -6.29
C ASP A 227 -1.64 -32.98 -6.10
N ALA A 228 -2.42 -32.43 -5.16
CA ALA A 228 -2.52 -30.98 -4.96
C ALA A 228 -2.67 -30.58 -3.49
N ALA A 229 -2.49 -29.29 -3.20
CA ALA A 229 -2.64 -28.76 -1.85
C ALA A 229 -4.10 -28.91 -1.35
N SER A 230 -4.25 -29.49 -0.16
CA SER A 230 -5.53 -29.63 0.52
C SER A 230 -6.17 -28.26 0.80
N PHE A 231 -7.48 -28.19 0.62
CA PHE A 231 -8.26 -27.02 1.04
C PHE A 231 -8.55 -27.13 2.54
N VAL A 232 -8.24 -26.08 3.29
CA VAL A 232 -8.53 -26.00 4.72
C VAL A 232 -9.37 -24.77 4.99
N TYR A 233 -10.51 -24.97 5.64
CA TYR A 233 -11.40 -23.92 6.12
C TYR A 233 -11.60 -24.10 7.63
N GLN A 234 -10.92 -23.29 8.43
CA GLN A 234 -10.99 -23.35 9.88
C GLN A 234 -11.70 -22.12 10.45
N VAL A 235 -12.63 -22.34 11.38
CA VAL A 235 -13.28 -21.28 12.15
C VAL A 235 -12.72 -21.27 13.55
N ARG A 236 -12.15 -20.12 13.96
CA ARG A 236 -11.60 -19.90 15.30
C ARG A 236 -12.39 -18.84 16.04
N ALA A 237 -12.65 -19.09 17.32
CA ALA A 237 -13.23 -18.09 18.20
C ALA A 237 -12.11 -17.28 18.84
N HIS A 238 -12.12 -15.95 18.68
CA HIS A 238 -11.17 -15.05 19.33
C HIS A 238 -11.86 -14.12 20.33
N ARG A 239 -11.29 -14.01 21.52
CA ARG A 239 -11.71 -13.03 22.53
C ARG A 239 -11.10 -11.67 22.22
N LEU A 240 -11.96 -10.70 21.92
CA LEU A 240 -11.57 -9.31 21.68
C LEU A 240 -12.14 -8.42 22.78
N ARG A 241 -11.39 -7.38 23.16
CA ARG A 241 -11.86 -6.38 24.11
C ARG A 241 -13.01 -5.61 23.50
N THR A 242 -14.11 -5.47 24.24
CA THR A 242 -15.28 -4.72 23.80
C THR A 242 -14.88 -3.28 23.42
N PRO A 243 -15.11 -2.86 22.16
CA PRO A 243 -14.93 -1.48 21.75
C PRO A 243 -15.81 -0.54 22.56
N SER A 244 -15.30 0.65 22.89
CA SER A 244 -16.00 1.62 23.74
C SER A 244 -17.31 2.18 23.17
N PHE A 245 -17.59 1.92 21.89
CA PHE A 245 -18.81 2.36 21.22
C PHE A 245 -19.94 1.32 21.24
N LEU A 246 -19.69 0.10 21.76
CA LEU A 246 -20.69 -0.94 21.87
C LEU A 246 -21.34 -0.94 23.27
N PRO A 247 -22.68 -1.05 23.36
CA PRO A 247 -23.41 -1.01 24.63
C PRO A 247 -23.48 -2.40 25.27
N VAL A 248 -22.33 -3.05 25.48
CA VAL A 248 -22.24 -4.41 26.06
C VAL A 248 -21.64 -4.31 27.45
N ASP A 249 -22.30 -4.95 28.43
CA ASP A 249 -21.87 -4.98 29.85
C ASP A 249 -20.68 -5.95 30.11
N ASP A 250 -20.28 -6.73 29.11
CA ASP A 250 -19.14 -7.65 29.17
C ASP A 250 -17.84 -6.98 28.69
N ASP A 251 -16.74 -7.26 29.41
CA ASP A 251 -15.39 -6.77 29.09
C ASP A 251 -14.82 -7.31 27.75
N TYR A 252 -15.41 -8.39 27.23
CA TYR A 252 -14.99 -9.03 25.99
C TYR A 252 -16.18 -9.48 25.14
N TYR A 253 -16.01 -9.46 23.82
CA TYR A 253 -16.88 -10.11 22.86
C TYR A 253 -16.11 -11.21 22.12
N VAL A 254 -16.83 -12.14 21.50
CA VAL A 254 -16.23 -13.27 20.79
C VAL A 254 -16.46 -13.08 19.30
N ARG A 255 -15.38 -13.12 18.51
CA ARG A 255 -15.40 -13.06 17.04
C ARG A 255 -15.14 -14.45 16.46
N LEU A 256 -15.87 -14.86 15.43
CA LEU A 256 -15.72 -16.17 14.77
C LEU A 256 -14.98 -15.98 13.45
N ASP A 257 -13.65 -15.95 13.51
CA ASP A 257 -12.81 -15.66 12.36
C ASP A 257 -12.49 -16.89 11.51
N VAL A 258 -12.52 -16.69 10.19
CA VAL A 258 -12.15 -17.71 9.19
C VAL A 258 -10.65 -17.69 8.92
N TYR A 259 -10.02 -18.86 8.96
CA TYR A 259 -8.64 -19.11 8.61
C TYR A 259 -8.57 -20.14 7.48
N LEU A 260 -7.86 -19.78 6.42
CA LEU A 260 -7.56 -20.64 5.28
C LEU A 260 -6.10 -21.12 5.37
N THR A 261 -5.69 -22.04 4.50
CA THR A 261 -4.30 -22.50 4.38
C THR A 261 -3.31 -21.33 4.16
N GLU A 262 -3.77 -20.25 3.51
CA GLU A 262 -2.99 -19.05 3.18
C GLU A 262 -2.91 -18.02 4.33
N GLY A 263 -3.74 -18.17 5.37
CA GLY A 263 -3.82 -17.24 6.50
C GLY A 263 -5.26 -16.87 6.90
N GLY A 264 -5.40 -15.92 7.83
CA GLY A 264 -6.70 -15.42 8.26
C GLY A 264 -7.38 -14.62 7.16
N ALA A 265 -8.64 -14.94 6.86
CA ALA A 265 -9.44 -14.27 5.82
C ALA A 265 -10.09 -12.96 6.30
N ASP A 266 -9.86 -12.55 7.56
CA ASP A 266 -10.48 -11.38 8.25
C ASP A 266 -12.01 -11.34 8.14
N LYS A 267 -12.66 -12.51 8.09
CA LYS A 267 -14.12 -12.65 8.04
C LYS A 267 -14.69 -13.12 9.37
N ASP A 268 -15.63 -12.37 9.92
CA ASP A 268 -16.44 -12.80 11.08
C ASP A 268 -17.72 -13.51 10.63
N LEU A 269 -17.91 -14.75 11.08
CA LEU A 269 -19.11 -15.55 10.82
C LEU A 269 -20.21 -15.38 11.88
N ASN A 270 -20.03 -14.50 12.88
CA ASN A 270 -21.05 -14.27 13.90
C ASN A 270 -22.42 -13.91 13.29
N GLY A 271 -23.46 -14.62 13.74
CA GLY A 271 -24.84 -14.40 13.30
C GLY A 271 -25.14 -14.85 11.87
N TYR A 272 -24.20 -15.52 11.18
CA TYR A 272 -24.47 -16.11 9.87
C TYR A 272 -25.47 -17.25 10.01
N THR A 273 -26.39 -17.34 9.05
CA THR A 273 -27.26 -18.51 8.91
C THR A 273 -26.51 -19.67 8.26
N ARG A 274 -27.00 -20.90 8.43
CA ARG A 274 -26.45 -22.09 7.77
C ARG A 274 -26.22 -21.90 6.27
N GLY A 275 -27.19 -21.32 5.56
CA GLY A 275 -27.08 -21.08 4.12
C GLY A 275 -26.01 -20.07 3.74
N GLN A 276 -25.79 -19.04 4.58
CA GLN A 276 -24.72 -18.06 4.36
C GLN A 276 -23.33 -18.66 4.59
N VAL A 277 -23.18 -19.51 5.61
CA VAL A 277 -21.91 -20.23 5.85
C VAL A 277 -21.59 -21.16 4.68
N ILE A 278 -22.58 -21.91 4.16
CA ILE A 278 -22.37 -22.76 2.97
C ILE A 278 -21.95 -21.93 1.76
N GLY A 279 -22.60 -20.78 1.53
CA GLY A 279 -22.25 -19.88 0.43
C GLY A 279 -20.82 -19.33 0.54
N ASP A 280 -20.38 -18.96 1.75
CA ASP A 280 -19.01 -18.49 1.97
C ASP A 280 -17.97 -19.60 1.74
N VAL A 281 -18.19 -20.79 2.34
CA VAL A 281 -17.31 -21.95 2.16
C VAL A 281 -17.20 -22.35 0.69
N LEU A 282 -18.32 -22.33 -0.05
CA LEU A 282 -18.33 -22.61 -1.48
C LEU A 282 -17.52 -21.59 -2.27
N ALA A 283 -17.66 -20.29 -1.97
CA ALA A 283 -16.92 -19.24 -2.66
C ALA A 283 -15.40 -19.34 -2.41
N GLU A 284 -14.98 -19.71 -1.20
CA GLU A 284 -13.57 -19.97 -0.88
C GLU A 284 -13.06 -21.25 -1.55
N TYR A 285 -13.88 -22.31 -1.60
CA TYR A 285 -13.54 -23.54 -2.29
C TYR A 285 -13.39 -23.34 -3.81
N GLU A 286 -14.28 -22.58 -4.45
CA GLU A 286 -14.17 -22.22 -5.87
C GLU A 286 -12.90 -21.42 -6.16
N ARG A 287 -12.52 -20.49 -5.25
CA ARG A 287 -11.27 -19.73 -5.37
C ARG A 287 -10.05 -20.62 -5.27
N HIS A 288 -10.07 -21.59 -4.35
CA HIS A 288 -9.01 -22.60 -4.22
C HIS A 288 -8.87 -23.46 -5.47
N LEU A 289 -9.97 -23.92 -6.05
CA LEU A 289 -9.94 -24.68 -7.32
C LEU A 289 -9.37 -23.85 -8.47
N HIS A 290 -9.73 -22.56 -8.55
CA HIS A 290 -9.17 -21.66 -9.57
C HIS A 290 -7.67 -21.41 -9.35
N PHE A 291 -7.23 -21.32 -8.09
CA PHE A 291 -5.81 -21.25 -7.74
C PHE A 291 -5.07 -22.51 -8.19
N LEU A 292 -5.60 -23.70 -7.88
CA LEU A 292 -5.01 -24.97 -8.31
C LEU A 292 -4.94 -25.10 -9.83
N ALA A 293 -5.95 -24.62 -10.56
CA ALA A 293 -5.95 -24.61 -12.02
C ALA A 293 -4.84 -23.73 -12.61
N LEU A 294 -4.61 -22.54 -12.04
CA LEU A 294 -3.53 -21.65 -12.44
C LEU A 294 -2.15 -22.15 -12.01
N ALA A 295 -2.04 -22.72 -10.81
CA ALA A 295 -0.81 -23.27 -10.26
C ALA A 295 -0.37 -24.57 -10.95
N GLY A 296 -1.33 -25.38 -11.42
CA GLY A 296 -1.09 -26.58 -12.21
C GLY A 296 -0.40 -26.31 -13.56
N GLU A 297 -0.52 -25.09 -14.10
CA GLU A 297 0.25 -24.64 -15.27
C GLU A 297 1.70 -24.21 -14.91
N GLY A 298 2.00 -23.99 -13.63
CA GLY A 298 3.25 -23.40 -13.13
C GLY A 298 4.19 -24.31 -12.31
N GLY A 299 3.80 -25.54 -11.99
CA GLY A 299 4.63 -26.50 -11.23
C GLY A 299 4.39 -26.47 -9.71
N ASN A 300 4.46 -27.67 -9.10
CA ASN A 300 4.08 -28.01 -7.72
C ASN A 300 4.25 -26.91 -6.67
N VAL A 301 3.13 -26.42 -6.12
CA VAL A 301 3.11 -25.56 -4.93
C VAL A 301 3.01 -26.46 -3.70
N GLN A 302 4.16 -26.73 -3.06
CA GLN A 302 4.20 -27.40 -1.77
C GLN A 302 3.65 -26.45 -0.69
N ALA A 303 2.72 -26.93 0.15
CA ALA A 303 2.24 -26.19 1.31
C ALA A 303 3.40 -25.76 2.22
N MET A 304 3.36 -24.52 2.72
CA MET A 304 4.38 -23.99 3.64
C MET A 304 4.33 -24.76 4.98
N PRO A 305 5.48 -25.21 5.52
CA PRO A 305 5.50 -25.91 6.81
C PRO A 305 4.94 -25.01 7.93
N GLY A 306 4.03 -25.56 8.75
CA GLY A 306 3.31 -24.82 9.79
C GLY A 306 1.97 -24.21 9.38
N SER A 307 1.43 -24.57 8.21
CA SER A 307 0.06 -24.21 7.82
C SER A 307 -0.99 -24.91 8.70
N VAL A 308 -2.11 -24.24 8.93
CA VAL A 308 -3.25 -24.77 9.69
C VAL A 308 -3.76 -26.08 9.07
N GLY A 309 -3.87 -27.16 9.87
CA GLY A 309 -4.49 -28.43 9.44
C GLY A 309 -3.53 -29.56 9.03
N GLU A 310 -2.27 -29.57 9.50
CA GLU A 310 -1.45 -30.78 9.42
C GLU A 310 -2.13 -31.94 10.18
N PRO A 311 -2.22 -33.15 9.61
CA PRO A 311 -2.63 -34.31 10.37
C PRO A 311 -1.64 -34.51 11.53
N PRO A 312 -2.08 -34.98 12.71
CA PRO A 312 -1.16 -35.24 13.81
C PRO A 312 -0.06 -36.18 13.33
N GLU A 313 1.21 -35.81 13.56
CA GLU A 313 2.35 -36.70 13.32
C GLU A 313 2.06 -38.03 14.00
N GLU A 314 1.97 -39.11 13.22
CA GLU A 314 2.01 -40.47 13.76
C GLU A 314 3.36 -40.60 14.49
N ILE A 315 3.31 -40.50 15.82
CA ILE A 315 4.43 -40.84 16.69
C ILE A 315 4.68 -42.33 16.46
N ALA A 316 5.66 -42.64 15.61
CA ALA A 316 6.15 -43.99 15.42
C ALA A 316 6.61 -44.54 16.79
N PRO A 317 6.16 -45.75 17.20
CA PRO A 317 6.59 -46.31 18.48
C PRO A 317 8.08 -46.65 18.40
N ALA A 318 8.82 -46.16 19.40
CA ALA A 318 10.20 -46.55 19.69
C ALA A 318 10.28 -47.96 20.28
#